data_AF-A0A958R4D9-F1
#
_entry.id   AF-A0A958R4D9-F1
#
_cell.length_a   1.000
_cell.length_b   1.000
_cell.length_c   1.000
_cell.angle_alpha   90.00
_cell.angle_beta   90.00
_cell.angle_gamma   90.00
#
_symmetry.space_group_name_H-M   'P 1'
#
loop_
_entity.id
_entity.type
_entity.pdbx_description
1 polymer ?
#
loop_
_entity_poly.entity_id
_entity_poly.type
_entity_poly.pdbx_seq_one_letter_code
_entity_poly.pdbx_strand_id
1 'polypeptide(L)' 'MYICLCKNLSESRLRELQQSGQMTLDQALQASQAGTDCGACCNRIKNLVDSQAAAADTTSLEAHIEE' A
#
# COMPACT_ATOMS: atom_id res chain seq x y z
N MET A 1 -9.01 -9.61 -0.78
CA MET A 1 -9.49 -9.63 0.62
C MET A 1 -9.68 -8.20 1.12
N TYR A 2 -10.64 -7.95 2.02
CA TYR A 2 -10.79 -6.65 2.69
C TYR A 2 -9.82 -6.51 3.85
N ILE A 3 -9.15 -5.36 3.93
CA ILE A 3 -8.20 -5.01 4.98
C ILE A 3 -8.85 -4.09 6.01
N CYS A 4 -9.65 -3.13 5.57
CA CYS A 4 -10.41 -2.23 6.44
C CYS A 4 -11.89 -2.31 6.07
N LEU A 5 -12.74 -2.68 7.03
CA LEU A 5 -14.19 -2.66 6.84
C LEU A 5 -14.76 -1.25 6.95
N CYS A 6 -14.24 -0.40 7.86
CA CYS A 6 -14.76 0.97 8.05
C CYS A 6 -14.67 1.85 6.79
N LYS A 7 -13.60 1.65 6.00
CA LYS A 7 -13.34 2.42 4.77
C LYS A 7 -13.45 1.56 3.50
N ASN A 8 -13.97 0.34 3.61
CA ASN A 8 -14.08 -0.61 2.49
C ASN A 8 -12.78 -0.82 1.70
N LEU A 9 -11.63 -0.76 2.38
CA LEU A 9 -10.32 -0.89 1.73
C LEU A 9 -10.01 -2.36 1.46
N SER A 10 -9.75 -2.67 0.19
CA SER A 10 -9.32 -4.00 -0.26
C SER A 10 -7.82 -4.06 -0.52
N GLU A 11 -7.25 -5.26 -0.46
CA GLU A 11 -5.84 -5.51 -0.74
C GLU A 11 -5.46 -5.17 -2.18
N SER A 12 -6.33 -5.44 -3.16
CA SER A 12 -6.11 -5.04 -4.54
C SER A 12 -6.02 -3.52 -4.67
N ARG A 13 -6.94 -2.79 -4.01
CA ARG A 13 -6.94 -1.33 -4.02
C ARG A 13 -5.69 -0.75 -3.34
N LEU A 14 -5.26 -1.37 -2.24
CA LEU A 14 -4.01 -0.99 -1.58
C LEU A 14 -2.80 -1.18 -2.52
N ARG A 15 -2.77 -2.29 -3.29
CA ARG A 15 -1.74 -2.54 -4.30
C ARG A 15 -1.77 -1.58 -5.48
N GLU A 16 -2.95 -1.26 -6.01
CA GLU A 16 -3.11 -0.25 -7.06
C GLU A 16 -2.54 1.11 -6.63
N LEU A 17 -2.82 1.53 -5.39
CA LEU A 17 -2.28 2.76 -4.81
C LEU A 17 -0.74 2.72 -4.69
N GLN A 18 -0.16 1.55 -4.40
CA GLN A 18 1.29 1.38 -4.35
C GLN A 18 1.94 1.36 -5.74
N GLN A 19 1.29 0.72 -6.73
CA GLN A 19 1.77 0.63 -8.11
C GLN A 19 1.68 1.97 -8.86
N SER A 20 0.75 2.84 -8.46
CA SER A 20 0.59 4.19 -9.02
C SER A 20 1.79 5.12 -8.78
N GLY A 21 2.83 4.68 -8.07
CA GLY A 21 4.09 5.40 -7.92
C GLY A 21 4.28 6.00 -6.53
N GLN A 22 5.14 5.35 -5.73
CA GLN A 22 5.75 5.86 -4.49
C GLN A 22 4.79 6.25 -3.35
N MET A 23 3.73 5.46 -3.12
CA MET A 23 3.02 5.55 -1.86
C MET A 23 3.71 4.75 -0.75
N THR A 24 4.32 5.46 0.18
CA THR A 24 4.71 4.93 1.51
C THR A 24 3.46 4.56 2.31
N LEU A 25 3.62 3.79 3.40
CA LEU A 25 2.52 3.42 4.30
C LEU A 25 1.63 4.61 4.66
N ASP A 26 2.24 5.75 4.96
CA ASP A 26 1.54 6.97 5.35
C ASP A 26 0.66 7.50 4.20
N GLN A 27 1.19 7.58 2.98
CA GLN A 27 0.41 8.00 1.82
C GLN A 27 -0.75 7.05 1.53
N ALA A 28 -0.54 5.74 1.66
CA ALA A 28 -1.61 4.76 1.48
C ALA A 28 -2.72 4.93 2.52
N LEU A 29 -2.37 5.24 3.77
CA LEU A 29 -3.33 5.54 4.83
C LEU A 29 -4.04 6.88 4.59
N GLN A 30 -3.34 7.91 4.13
CA GLN A 30 -3.92 9.21 3.78
C GLN A 30 -4.92 9.09 2.61
N ALA A 31 -4.54 8.40 1.53
CA ALA A 31 -5.38 8.24 0.34
C ALA A 31 -6.59 7.33 0.58
N SER A 32 -6.42 6.27 1.38
CA SER A 32 -7.52 5.36 1.72
C SER A 32 -8.35 5.82 2.93
N GLN A 33 -7.85 6.80 3.69
CA GLN A 33 -8.34 7.19 5.01
C GLN A 33 -8.41 6.01 6.00
N ALA A 34 -7.74 4.89 5.72
CA ALA A 34 -7.75 3.72 6.58
C ALA A 34 -7.01 4.01 7.88
N GLY A 35 -7.53 3.49 9.00
CA GLY A 35 -6.92 3.69 10.32
C GLY A 35 -7.32 4.98 11.03
N THR A 36 -8.12 5.86 10.41
CA THR A 36 -8.66 7.09 11.03
C THR A 36 -9.91 6.88 11.88
N ASP A 37 -10.44 5.65 11.89
CA ASP A 37 -11.67 5.25 12.57
C ASP A 37 -11.34 4.30 13.75
N CYS A 38 -11.58 2.99 13.60
CA CYS A 38 -11.29 2.01 14.65
C CYS A 38 -9.82 1.59 14.80
N GLY A 39 -8.95 1.92 13.83
CA GLY A 39 -7.51 1.62 13.87
C GLY A 39 -7.10 0.15 13.68
N ALA A 40 -8.02 -0.81 13.65
CA ALA A 40 -7.71 -2.25 13.62
C ALA A 40 -6.90 -2.69 12.37
N CYS A 41 -7.05 -1.98 11.26
CA CYS A 41 -6.35 -2.29 10.02
C CYS A 41 -4.89 -1.82 10.00
N CYS A 42 -4.46 -0.91 10.89
CA CYS A 42 -3.15 -0.25 10.80
C CYS A 42 -1.97 -1.23 10.83
N ASN A 43 -1.97 -2.18 11.77
CA ASN A 43 -0.89 -3.16 11.89
C ASN A 43 -0.83 -4.09 10.68
N ARG A 44 -2.00 -4.44 10.12
CA ARG A 44 -2.09 -5.30 8.93
C ARG A 44 -1.61 -4.59 7.67
N ILE A 45 -2.00 -3.32 7.48
CA ILE A 45 -1.52 -2.48 6.38
C ILE A 45 0.00 -2.31 6.48
N LYS A 46 0.53 -2.02 7.69
CA LYS A 46 1.98 -1.92 7.90
C LYS A 46 2.74 -3.17 7.46
N ASN A 47 2.31 -4.35 7.91
CA ASN A 47 2.94 -5.61 7.51
C ASN A 47 2.88 -5.86 6.00
N LEU A 48 1.76 -5.52 5.34
CA LEU A 48 1.61 -5.65 3.89
C LEU A 48 2.52 -4.69 3.11
N VAL A 49 2.70 -3.47 3.60
CA VAL A 49 3.59 -2.48 2.99
C VAL A 49 5.06 -2.87 3.20
N ASP A 50 5.42 -3.28 4.41
CA ASP A 50 6.77 -3.72 4.77
C ASP A 50 7.21 -4.96 3.97
N SER A 51 6.32 -5.95 3.86
CA SER A 51 6.56 -7.16 3.05
C SER A 51 6.74 -6.85 1.57
N GLN A 52 6.06 -5.81 1.05
CA GLN A 52 6.19 -5.41 -0.34
C GLN A 52 7.40 -4.49 -0.58
N ALA A 53 7.84 -3.71 0.41
CA ALA A 53 9.10 -2.97 0.32
C ALA A 53 10.30 -3.91 0.18
N ALA A 54 10.29 -5.05 0.88
CA ALA A 54 11.29 -6.10 0.71
C ALA A 54 11.26 -6.77 -0.68
N ALA A 55 10.12 -6.74 -1.38
CA ALA A 55 9.98 -7.32 -2.73
C ALA A 55 10.22 -6.30 -3.85
N ALA A 56 9.86 -5.02 -3.65
CA ALA A 56 9.89 -3.97 -4.66
C ALA A 56 11.32 -3.50 -5.03
N ASP A 57 12.33 -3.83 -4.22
CA ASP A 57 13.75 -3.58 -4.54
C ASP A 57 14.19 -4.23 -5.86
N THR A 58 13.48 -5.26 -6.33
CA THR A 58 13.77 -5.93 -7.62
C THR A 58 13.09 -5.29 -8.85
N THR A 59 12.05 -4.47 -8.70
CA THR A 59 11.30 -3.89 -9.84
C THR A 59 11.80 -2.50 -10.25
N SER A 60 12.64 -1.84 -9.45
CA SER A 60 13.15 -0.50 -9.80
C SER A 60 14.28 -0.49 -10.84
N LEU A 61 14.79 -1.65 -11.29
CA LEU A 61 15.83 -1.71 -12.32
C LEU A 61 15.29 -1.67 -13.77
N GLU A 62 13.98 -1.78 -13.99
CA GLU A 62 13.41 -1.90 -15.35
C GLU A 62 12.70 -0.63 -15.87
N ALA A 63 12.70 0.50 -15.15
CA ALA A 63 11.94 1.70 -15.54
C ALA A 63 12.78 2.95 -15.92
N HIS A 64 14.08 2.80 -16.19
CA HIS A 64 14.96 3.91 -16.64
C HIS A 64 16.00 3.49 -17.71
N ILE A 65 15.66 2.54 -18.59
CA ILE A 65 16.44 2.26 -19.82
C ILE A 65 15.43 2.14 -20.97
N GLU A 66 15.76 2.75 -22.11
CA GLU A 66 14.96 2.98 -23.34
C GLU A 66 14.12 4.27 -23.31
N GLU A 67 14.38 5.32 -24.10
CA GLU A 67 15.49 5.84 -24.94
C GLU A 67 15.23 7.35 -25.06
#